data_AF-A0A496QM98-F1
#
_entry.id   AF-A0A496QM98-F1
#
_cell.length_a   1.000
_cell.length_b   1.000
_cell.length_c   1.000
_cell.angle_alpha   90.00
_cell.angle_beta   90.00
_cell.angle_gamma   90.00
#
_symmetry.space_group_name_H-M   'P 1'
#
loop_
_entity.id
_entity.type
_entity.pdbx_description
1 polymer ?
#
loop_
_entity_poly.entity_id
_entity_poly.type
_entity_poly.pdbx_seq_one_letter_code
_entity_poly.pdbx_strand_id
1 'polypeptide(L)'
;MPALGSLYLPIHTFLALQAVKCPVLALNGSLDVQVPADINLKAIEDALRLGGNERITIQRLPGLNHLFQHAESGLVEEYARIEETFAPEVMEIIVRLIKETTG
;
A
#
# COMPACT_ATOMS: atom_id res chain seq x y z
N MET A 1 -2.79 11.61 29.78
CA MET A 1 -2.27 10.24 29.58
C MET A 1 -3.18 9.56 28.56
N PRO A 2 -2.80 9.45 27.28
CA PRO A 2 -3.64 8.77 26.31
C PRO A 2 -3.45 7.25 26.42
N ALA A 3 -4.53 6.53 26.19
CA ALA A 3 -4.65 5.09 26.38
C ALA A 3 -3.66 4.30 25.51
N LEU A 4 -2.92 3.40 26.16
CA LEU A 4 -1.92 2.47 25.59
C LEU A 4 -2.52 1.37 24.68
N GLY A 5 -3.75 1.51 24.18
CA GLY A 5 -4.48 0.44 23.50
C GLY A 5 -4.32 0.36 21.99
N SER A 6 -3.89 1.44 21.31
CA SER A 6 -3.90 1.50 19.83
C SER A 6 -2.51 1.59 19.17
N LEU A 7 -1.43 1.62 19.97
CA LEU A 7 -0.07 1.80 19.44
C LEU A 7 0.74 0.51 19.30
N TYR A 8 0.24 -0.64 19.76
CA TYR A 8 1.06 -1.86 19.80
C TYR A 8 1.20 -2.53 18.42
N LEU A 9 0.19 -2.46 17.55
CA LEU A 9 0.24 -3.09 16.22
C LEU A 9 1.12 -2.33 15.18
N PRO A 10 1.07 -0.98 15.09
CA PRO A 10 1.88 -0.24 14.11
C PRO A 10 3.38 -0.33 14.34
N ILE A 11 3.82 -0.37 15.61
CA ILE A 11 5.25 -0.40 15.96
C ILE A 11 5.93 -1.67 15.42
N HIS A 12 5.25 -2.82 15.52
CA HIS A 12 5.83 -4.08 15.05
C HIS A 12 6.03 -4.09 13.53
N THR A 13 5.05 -3.63 12.76
CA THR A 13 5.18 -3.51 11.30
C THR A 13 6.25 -2.51 10.91
N PHE A 14 6.32 -1.35 11.58
CA PHE A 14 7.35 -0.34 11.31
C PHE A 14 8.76 -0.87 11.55
N LEU A 15 9.00 -1.58 12.66
CA LEU A 15 10.30 -2.20 12.93
C LEU A 15 10.61 -3.34 11.97
N ALA A 16 9.62 -4.14 11.57
CA ALA A 16 9.80 -5.21 10.61
C ALA A 16 10.21 -4.68 9.22
N LEU A 17 9.61 -3.56 8.78
CA LEU A 17 9.96 -2.93 7.50
C LEU A 17 11.40 -2.41 7.47
N GLN A 18 11.95 -1.93 8.59
CA GLN A 18 13.36 -1.52 8.65
C GLN A 18 14.35 -2.67 8.36
N ALA A 19 13.95 -3.91 8.60
CA ALA A 19 14.78 -5.09 8.33
C ALA A 19 14.73 -5.53 6.85
N VAL A 20 13.81 -5.00 6.04
CA VAL A 20 13.63 -5.41 4.63
C VAL A 20 14.75 -4.82 3.77
N LYS A 21 15.49 -5.69 3.05
CA LYS A 21 16.62 -5.30 2.19
C LYS A 21 16.39 -5.54 0.70
N CYS A 22 15.35 -6.26 0.30
CA CYS A 22 15.01 -6.48 -1.11
C CYS A 22 14.28 -5.26 -1.71
N PRO A 23 14.14 -5.19 -3.05
CA PRO A 23 13.27 -4.20 -3.68
C PRO A 23 11.84 -4.29 -3.15
N VAL A 24 11.23 -3.14 -2.89
CA VAL A 24 9.85 -3.03 -2.38
C VAL A 24 9.03 -2.14 -3.30
N LEU A 25 7.83 -2.62 -3.64
CA LEU A 25 6.77 -1.83 -4.24
C LEU A 25 5.62 -1.71 -3.25
N ALA A 26 5.31 -0.50 -2.80
CA ALA A 26 4.13 -0.22 -2.00
C ALA A 26 3.08 0.51 -2.84
N LEU A 27 1.89 -0.07 -2.93
CA LEU A 27 0.76 0.44 -3.70
C LEU A 27 -0.41 0.74 -2.76
N ASN A 28 -1.16 1.82 -3.02
CA ASN A 28 -2.42 2.08 -2.33
C ASN A 28 -3.40 2.79 -3.29
N GLY A 29 -4.66 2.39 -3.27
CA GLY A 29 -5.72 3.10 -3.98
C GLY A 29 -6.00 4.47 -3.36
N SER A 30 -6.23 5.50 -4.19
CA SER A 30 -6.47 6.86 -3.70
C SER A 30 -7.82 7.05 -3.03
N LEU A 31 -8.77 6.16 -3.31
CA LEU A 31 -10.10 6.09 -2.70
C LEU A 31 -10.16 4.99 -1.62
N ASP A 32 -9.01 4.50 -1.14
CA ASP A 32 -9.00 3.60 0.00
C ASP A 32 -9.41 4.35 1.28
N VAL A 33 -10.67 4.16 1.67
CA VAL A 33 -11.25 4.73 2.90
C VAL A 33 -10.96 3.89 4.14
N GLN A 34 -10.46 2.67 3.98
CA GLN A 34 -10.15 1.76 5.09
C GLN A 34 -8.70 1.96 5.56
N VAL A 35 -7.78 2.17 4.63
CA VAL A 35 -6.37 2.42 4.86
C VAL A 35 -5.93 3.64 4.02
N PRO A 36 -6.03 4.86 4.59
CA PRO A 36 -5.76 6.09 3.83
C PRO A 36 -4.37 6.11 3.19
N ALA A 37 -4.35 6.27 1.86
CA ALA A 37 -3.14 6.12 1.04
C ALA A 37 -1.97 6.99 1.53
N ASP A 38 -2.20 8.27 1.79
CA ASP A 38 -1.11 9.22 2.07
C ASP A 38 -0.38 8.88 3.37
N ILE A 39 -1.13 8.52 4.43
CA ILE A 39 -0.54 8.17 5.72
C ILE A 39 0.13 6.80 5.64
N ASN A 40 -0.51 5.82 4.99
CA ASN A 40 0.01 4.46 4.92
C ASN A 40 1.29 4.38 4.07
N LEU A 41 1.27 4.96 2.87
CA LEU A 41 2.43 4.96 1.97
C LEU A 41 3.60 5.73 2.59
N LYS A 42 3.34 6.88 3.23
CA LYS A 42 4.38 7.64 3.93
C LYS A 42 5.02 6.86 5.07
N ALA A 43 4.20 6.17 5.89
CA ALA A 43 4.71 5.36 6.99
C ALA A 43 5.57 4.18 6.51
N ILE A 44 5.16 3.51 5.43
CA ILE A 44 5.93 2.43 4.80
C ILE A 44 7.27 2.96 4.26
N GLU A 45 7.24 4.08 3.51
CA GLU A 45 8.43 4.69 2.95
C GLU A 45 9.43 5.08 4.05
N ASP A 46 8.95 5.75 5.11
CA ASP A 46 9.78 6.17 6.23
C ASP A 46 10.44 4.99 6.94
N ALA A 47 9.69 3.91 7.17
CA ALA A 47 10.21 2.71 7.81
C ALA A 47 11.32 2.06 6.97
N LEU A 48 11.08 1.89 5.67
CA LEU A 48 12.04 1.27 4.76
C LEU A 48 13.31 2.12 4.61
N ARG A 49 13.17 3.45 4.47
CA ARG A 49 14.30 4.38 4.39
C ARG A 49 15.10 4.42 5.69
N LEU A 50 14.44 4.42 6.85
CA LEU A 50 15.11 4.35 8.15
C LEU A 50 15.89 3.03 8.31
N GLY A 51 15.37 1.95 7.74
CA GLY A 51 16.08 0.68 7.61
C GLY A 51 17.26 0.68 6.64
N GLY A 52 17.51 1.77 5.92
CA GLY A 52 18.57 1.88 4.92
C GLY A 52 18.27 1.15 3.61
N ASN A 53 16.99 0.90 3.28
CA ASN A 53 16.61 0.39 1.97
C ASN A 53 16.45 1.58 0.99
N GLU A 54 17.15 1.53 -0.14
CA GLU A 54 17.08 2.55 -1.19
C GLU A 54 16.29 2.07 -2.41
N ARG A 55 15.93 0.78 -2.46
CA ARG A 55 15.22 0.15 -3.60
C ARG A 55 13.72 0.13 -3.33
N ILE A 56 13.15 1.31 -3.16
CA ILE A 56 11.75 1.50 -2.78
C ILE A 56 11.00 2.24 -3.89
N THR A 57 9.88 1.67 -4.31
CA THR A 57 8.91 2.31 -5.20
C THR A 57 7.59 2.47 -4.46
N ILE A 58 7.10 3.71 -4.35
CA ILE A 58 5.84 4.06 -3.68
C ILE A 58 4.88 4.61 -4.74
N GLN A 59 3.67 4.06 -4.85
CA GLN A 59 2.68 4.57 -5.80
C GLN A 59 1.28 4.65 -5.17
N ARG A 60 0.73 5.87 -5.20
CA ARG A 60 -0.68 6.14 -4.96
C ARG A 60 -1.42 6.05 -6.29
N LEU A 61 -2.43 5.18 -6.36
CA LEU A 61 -3.13 4.84 -7.59
C LEU A 61 -4.49 5.57 -7.66
N PRO A 62 -4.67 6.55 -8.56
CA PRO A 62 -5.89 7.36 -8.64
C PRO A 62 -7.14 6.52 -8.95
N GLY A 63 -8.25 6.82 -8.28
CA GLY A 63 -9.56 6.23 -8.56
C GLY A 63 -9.77 4.79 -8.07
N LEU A 64 -8.78 4.20 -7.39
CA LEU A 64 -8.89 2.84 -6.88
C LEU A 64 -9.29 2.79 -5.40
N ASN A 65 -10.15 1.85 -5.04
CA ASN A 65 -10.57 1.57 -3.67
C ASN A 65 -9.55 0.68 -2.92
N HIS A 66 -9.93 0.21 -1.73
CA HIS A 66 -9.10 -0.67 -0.88
C HIS A 66 -8.70 -1.99 -1.56
N LEU A 67 -9.55 -2.52 -2.45
CA LEU A 67 -9.36 -3.80 -3.14
C LEU A 67 -8.62 -3.64 -4.48
N PHE A 68 -8.14 -2.43 -4.79
CA PHE A 68 -7.63 -2.05 -6.10
C PHE A 68 -8.64 -2.23 -7.23
N GLN A 69 -9.90 -1.92 -6.97
CA GLN A 69 -10.93 -1.81 -8.00
C GLN A 69 -11.20 -0.34 -8.31
N HIS A 70 -11.54 -0.02 -9.55
CA HIS A 70 -12.05 1.28 -9.94
C HIS A 70 -13.34 1.58 -9.18
N ALA A 71 -13.39 2.73 -8.51
CA ALA A 71 -14.51 3.12 -7.66
C ALA A 71 -14.82 4.62 -7.80
N GLU A 72 -16.03 5.01 -7.39
CA GLU A 72 -16.45 6.42 -7.36
C GLU A 72 -16.18 7.06 -6.00
N SER A 73 -16.54 6.39 -4.91
CA SER A 73 -16.36 6.87 -3.54
C SER A 73 -15.39 6.03 -2.72
N GLY A 74 -15.16 4.78 -3.11
CA GLY A 74 -14.30 3.83 -2.41
C GLY A 74 -14.97 3.16 -1.21
N LEU A 75 -16.26 3.43 -0.98
CA LEU A 75 -17.04 2.85 0.11
C LEU A 75 -17.33 1.37 -0.13
N VAL A 76 -17.48 0.62 0.96
CA VAL A 76 -17.66 -0.85 0.95
C VAL A 76 -18.95 -1.26 0.24
N GLU A 77 -19.97 -0.39 0.24
CA GLU A 77 -21.25 -0.60 -0.43
C GLU A 77 -21.11 -0.73 -1.96
N GLU A 78 -20.04 -0.21 -2.55
CA GLU A 78 -19.77 -0.35 -3.98
C GLU A 78 -19.29 -1.77 -4.35
N TYR A 79 -18.71 -2.52 -3.40
CA TYR A 79 -17.98 -3.76 -3.72
C TYR A 79 -18.87 -4.82 -4.36
N ALA A 80 -20.12 -4.92 -3.94
CA ALA A 80 -21.08 -5.86 -4.49
C ALA A 80 -21.62 -5.45 -5.88
N ARG A 81 -21.36 -4.21 -6.31
CA ARG A 81 -21.82 -3.64 -7.57
C ARG A 81 -20.71 -3.52 -8.61
N ILE A 82 -19.47 -3.41 -8.17
CA ILE A 82 -18.30 -3.38 -9.04
C ILE A 82 -18.04 -4.80 -9.56
N GLU A 83 -18.15 -4.99 -10.87
CA GLU A 83 -17.87 -6.28 -11.52
C GLU A 83 -16.36 -6.58 -11.60
N GLU A 84 -15.51 -5.54 -11.61
CA GLU A 84 -14.06 -5.68 -11.68
C GLU A 84 -13.53 -6.36 -10.42
N THR A 85 -12.81 -7.47 -10.56
CA THR A 85 -12.14 -8.13 -9.42
C THR A 85 -10.92 -7.36 -8.94
N PHE A 86 -10.13 -6.84 -9.87
CA PHE A 86 -8.86 -6.16 -9.62
C PHE A 86 -8.44 -5.38 -10.88
N ALA A 87 -7.98 -4.15 -10.71
CA ALA A 87 -7.58 -3.29 -11.82
C ALA A 87 -6.38 -3.89 -12.60
N PRO A 88 -6.53 -4.18 -13.90
CA PRO A 88 -5.48 -4.84 -14.69
C PRO A 88 -4.15 -4.08 -14.72
N GLU A 89 -4.18 -2.75 -14.75
CA GLU A 89 -2.98 -1.91 -14.75
C GLU A 89 -2.16 -2.06 -13.46
N VAL A 90 -2.81 -2.40 -12.34
CA VAL A 90 -2.12 -2.69 -11.07
C VAL A 90 -1.34 -4.00 -11.19
N MET A 91 -1.91 -5.01 -11.83
CA MET A 91 -1.21 -6.25 -12.14
C MET A 91 -0.01 -6.02 -13.06
N GLU A 92 -0.14 -5.14 -14.05
CA GLU A 92 0.96 -4.77 -14.94
C GLU A 92 2.12 -4.10 -14.17
N ILE A 93 1.83 -3.23 -13.20
CA ILE A 93 2.85 -2.62 -12.33
C ILE A 93 3.58 -3.69 -11.51
N ILE A 94 2.85 -4.66 -10.93
CA ILE A 94 3.44 -5.76 -10.16
C ILE A 94 4.34 -6.63 -11.05
N VAL A 95 3.86 -7.02 -12.23
CA VAL A 95 4.63 -7.81 -13.20
C VAL A 95 5.90 -7.08 -13.61
N ARG A 96 5.82 -5.75 -13.81
CA ARG A 96 6.98 -4.92 -14.15
C ARG A 96 8.03 -4.96 -13.06
N LEU A 97 7.66 -4.77 -11.79
CA LEU A 97 8.59 -4.85 -10.66
C LEU A 97 9.30 -6.20 -10.63
N ILE A 98 8.55 -7.30 -10.77
CA ILE A 98 9.12 -8.65 -10.76
C ILE A 98 10.16 -8.79 -11.87
N LYS A 99 9.81 -8.42 -13.10
CA LYS A 99 10.73 -8.47 -14.25
C LYS A 99 11.98 -7.62 -14.04
N GLU A 100 11.85 -6.40 -13.51
CA GLU A 100 12.98 -5.51 -13.24
C GLU A 100 13.88 -6.01 -12.10
N THR A 101 13.34 -6.82 -11.18
CA THR A 101 14.06 -7.30 -9.99
C THR A 101 14.70 -8.68 -10.18
N THR A 102 14.14 -9.53 -11.05
CA THR A 102 14.60 -10.92 -11.24
C THR A 102 15.15 -11.21 -12.63
N GLY A 103 15.07 -10.24 -13.55
CA GLY A 103 15.54 -10.36 -14.93
C GLY A 103 17.04 -10.22 -15.09
#